data_AF-A0A7X3THS2-F1
#
_entry.id   AF-A0A7X3THS2-F1
#
_cell.length_a   1.000
_cell.length_b   1.000
_cell.length_c   1.000
_cell.angle_alpha   90.00
_cell.angle_beta   90.00
_cell.angle_gamma   90.00
#
_symmetry.space_group_name_H-M   'P 1'
#
loop_
_entity.id
_entity.type
_entity.pdbx_description
1 polymer ?
#
loop_
_entity_poly.entity_id
_entity_poly.type
_entity_poly.pdbx_seq_one_letter_code
_entity_poly.pdbx_strand_id
1 'polypeptide(L)'
;MPTTRDSEDIRREYEQKLGQEFGGLFWHLWNDWANARLAYKEFDELFGEAHSARPLAAMAPLFTGDILRTLARSLILDISRLTDPPGSGQRRNITIHAIPTHIAGHVLLLREVKGLIDVADDKATFARTMRDKQLAHRDLLEAEYPRGVNASEILTKADEAISAIHGVLAAVGHALLDSDMMDDIVYEPRARALTVRIETLIELARFVDSRIQPKDTRASSYIEAFNKLFNVPPGEGMAAARIAAHLWREAGRLDSV
;
A
#
# COMPACT_ATOMS: atom_id res chain seq x y z
N MET A 1 -19.06 -17.91 -5.90
CA MET A 1 -18.67 -17.21 -4.67
C MET A 1 -17.48 -17.97 -4.08
N PRO A 2 -16.26 -17.41 -4.04
CA PRO A 2 -15.16 -18.06 -3.35
C PRO A 2 -15.40 -17.93 -1.85
N THR A 3 -15.38 -19.05 -1.14
CA THR A 3 -15.60 -19.17 0.30
C THR A 3 -14.44 -18.48 1.03
N THR A 4 -14.66 -17.30 1.60
CA THR A 4 -13.74 -16.69 2.55
C THR A 4 -13.71 -17.61 3.77
N ARG A 5 -12.63 -18.37 3.98
CA ARG A 5 -12.38 -19.01 5.30
C ARG A 5 -12.34 -17.88 6.33
N ASP A 6 -12.99 -18.08 7.46
CA ASP A 6 -12.96 -17.09 8.55
C ASP A 6 -11.50 -16.95 9.04
N SER A 7 -11.10 -15.72 9.34
CA SER A 7 -9.74 -15.39 9.78
C SER A 7 -9.37 -16.15 11.07
N GLU A 8 -10.36 -16.38 11.91
CA GLU A 8 -10.25 -17.14 13.16
C GLU A 8 -10.05 -18.65 12.90
N ASP A 9 -10.63 -19.20 11.82
CA ASP A 9 -10.43 -20.60 11.46
C ASP A 9 -8.98 -20.85 10.98
N ILE A 10 -8.42 -19.90 10.24
CA ILE A 10 -7.00 -19.97 9.79
C ILE A 10 -6.07 -19.89 11.01
N ARG A 11 -6.36 -18.99 11.95
CA ARG A 11 -5.60 -18.89 13.20
C ARG A 11 -5.59 -20.20 13.97
N ARG A 12 -6.77 -20.81 14.16
CA ARG A 12 -6.90 -22.10 14.86
C ARG A 12 -6.14 -23.21 14.17
N GLU A 13 -6.11 -23.23 12.83
CA GLU A 13 -5.29 -24.19 12.08
C GLU A 13 -3.80 -24.03 12.40
N TYR A 14 -3.29 -22.80 12.43
CA TYR A 14 -1.89 -22.55 12.77
C TYR A 14 -1.58 -22.93 14.22
N GLU A 15 -2.45 -22.59 15.16
CA GLU A 15 -2.30 -22.98 16.58
C GLU A 15 -2.33 -24.51 16.76
N GLN A 16 -3.11 -25.24 15.96
CA GLN A 16 -3.12 -26.70 15.97
C GLN A 16 -1.83 -27.32 15.42
N LYS A 17 -1.30 -26.77 14.32
CA LYS A 17 -0.10 -27.31 13.65
C LYS A 17 1.22 -26.91 14.32
N LEU A 18 1.32 -25.67 14.79
CA LEU A 18 2.55 -25.07 15.33
C LEU A 18 2.57 -25.00 16.87
N GLY A 19 1.46 -25.33 17.51
CA GLY A 19 1.24 -25.07 18.94
C GLY A 19 0.71 -23.66 19.19
N GLN A 20 0.08 -23.47 20.35
CA GLN A 20 -0.69 -22.26 20.65
C GLN A 20 0.13 -20.96 20.56
N GLU A 21 1.33 -20.93 21.16
CA GLU A 21 2.15 -19.72 21.17
C GLU A 21 2.71 -19.40 19.77
N PHE A 22 3.32 -20.39 19.11
CA PHE A 22 3.95 -20.16 17.82
C PHE A 22 2.92 -19.96 16.70
N GLY A 23 1.82 -20.71 16.70
CA GLY A 23 0.73 -20.54 15.74
C GLY A 23 0.09 -19.16 15.82
N GLY A 24 -0.13 -18.64 17.03
CA GLY A 24 -0.61 -17.27 17.24
C GLY A 24 0.37 -16.21 16.71
N LEU A 25 1.66 -16.34 17.06
CA LEU A 25 2.72 -15.47 16.54
C LEU A 25 2.76 -15.49 15.01
N PHE A 26 2.76 -16.68 14.42
CA PHE A 26 2.86 -16.87 12.98
C PHE A 26 1.66 -16.28 12.24
N TRP A 27 0.44 -16.48 12.77
CA TRP A 27 -0.77 -15.85 12.24
C TRP A 27 -0.65 -14.32 12.23
N HIS A 28 -0.19 -13.71 13.32
CA HIS A 28 0.00 -12.26 13.38
C HIS A 28 1.05 -11.78 12.36
N LEU A 29 2.20 -12.45 12.28
CA LEU A 29 3.25 -12.10 11.33
C LEU A 29 2.77 -12.17 9.87
N TRP A 30 2.00 -13.20 9.52
CA TRP A 30 1.42 -13.34 8.19
C TRP A 30 0.47 -12.19 7.87
N ASN A 31 -0.42 -11.83 8.79
CA ASN A 31 -1.35 -10.73 8.59
C ASN A 31 -0.63 -9.37 8.51
N ASP A 32 0.38 -9.14 9.35
CA ASP A 32 1.15 -7.90 9.34
C ASP A 32 1.96 -7.77 8.04
N TRP A 33 2.56 -8.86 7.55
CA TRP A 33 3.17 -8.90 6.23
C TRP A 33 2.14 -8.62 5.13
N ALA A 34 0.96 -9.23 5.20
CA ALA A 34 -0.08 -9.04 4.21
C ALA A 34 -0.57 -7.59 4.14
N ASN A 35 -0.72 -6.95 5.30
CA ASN A 35 -1.05 -5.53 5.41
C ASN A 35 0.06 -4.65 4.82
N ALA A 36 1.33 -4.96 5.07
CA ALA A 36 2.46 -4.22 4.48
C ALA A 36 2.48 -4.35 2.94
N ARG A 37 2.24 -5.56 2.41
CA ARG A 37 2.16 -5.81 0.96
C ARG A 37 0.97 -5.10 0.32
N LEU A 38 -0.17 -5.03 1.01
CA LEU A 38 -1.34 -4.27 0.56
C LEU A 38 -1.05 -2.76 0.52
N ALA A 39 -0.46 -2.21 1.59
CA ALA A 39 -0.07 -0.80 1.66
C ALA A 39 0.96 -0.45 0.58
N TYR A 40 1.91 -1.36 0.30
CA TYR A 40 2.85 -1.23 -0.82
C TYR A 40 2.11 -1.10 -2.16
N LYS A 41 1.16 -2.00 -2.45
CA LYS A 41 0.38 -1.95 -3.70
C LYS A 41 -0.41 -0.65 -3.83
N GLU A 42 -1.06 -0.19 -2.76
CA GLU A 42 -1.78 1.09 -2.77
C GLU A 42 -0.84 2.28 -3.02
N PHE A 43 0.37 2.24 -2.45
CA PHE A 43 1.41 3.24 -2.68
C PHE A 43 1.93 3.22 -4.12
N ASP A 44 2.18 2.04 -4.67
CA ASP A 44 2.63 1.82 -6.06
C ASP A 44 1.58 2.28 -7.07
N GLU A 45 0.31 1.99 -6.83
CA GLU A 45 -0.80 2.45 -7.68
C GLU A 45 -0.86 3.98 -7.81
N LEU A 46 -0.61 4.70 -6.71
CA LEU A 46 -0.62 6.17 -6.71
C LEU A 46 0.69 6.76 -7.23
N PHE A 47 1.83 6.22 -6.80
CA PHE A 47 3.13 6.90 -6.92
C PHE A 47 4.21 6.12 -7.65
N GLY A 48 3.95 4.88 -8.08
CA GLY A 48 4.89 4.03 -8.79
C GLY A 48 5.01 4.33 -10.27
N GLU A 49 3.89 4.52 -10.96
CA GLU A 49 3.91 5.04 -12.32
C GLU A 49 4.05 6.56 -12.32
N ALA A 50 4.89 7.09 -13.21
CA ALA A 50 5.19 8.52 -13.31
C ALA A 50 3.96 9.42 -13.57
N HIS A 51 2.78 8.84 -13.83
CA HIS A 51 1.56 9.54 -14.25
C HIS A 51 0.40 9.40 -13.28
N SER A 52 0.35 8.36 -12.44
CA SER A 52 -0.84 8.03 -11.64
C SER A 52 -1.25 9.11 -10.64
N ALA A 53 -0.29 9.75 -9.94
CA ALA A 53 -0.59 10.85 -9.02
C ALA A 53 -0.70 12.22 -9.70
N ARG A 54 -0.38 12.37 -10.99
CA ARG A 54 -0.37 13.69 -11.65
C ARG A 54 -1.70 14.41 -11.60
N PRO A 55 -2.86 13.76 -11.84
CA PRO A 55 -4.15 14.41 -11.75
C PRO A 55 -4.41 14.94 -10.34
N LEU A 56 -4.10 14.14 -9.32
CA LEU A 56 -4.26 14.52 -7.92
C LEU A 56 -3.34 15.68 -7.54
N ALA A 57 -2.07 15.61 -7.94
CA ALA A 57 -1.08 16.65 -7.70
C ALA A 57 -1.43 17.97 -8.40
N ALA A 58 -2.05 17.92 -9.58
CA ALA A 58 -2.48 19.11 -10.31
C ALA A 58 -3.67 19.81 -9.65
N MET A 59 -4.57 19.06 -9.01
CA MET A 59 -5.76 19.62 -8.34
C MET A 59 -5.50 20.03 -6.89
N ALA A 60 -4.70 19.24 -6.17
CA ALA A 60 -4.52 19.39 -4.74
C ALA A 60 -3.07 19.05 -4.37
N PRO A 61 -2.09 19.90 -4.75
CA PRO A 61 -0.67 19.60 -4.62
C PRO A 61 -0.24 19.35 -3.16
N LEU A 62 -0.73 20.18 -2.23
CA LEU A 62 -0.41 20.04 -0.81
C LEU A 62 -0.98 18.74 -0.22
N PHE A 63 -2.26 18.47 -0.49
CA PHE A 63 -2.93 17.25 -0.04
C PHE A 63 -2.31 15.98 -0.63
N THR A 64 -1.91 16.02 -1.91
CA THR A 64 -1.17 14.92 -2.55
C THR A 64 0.15 14.67 -1.84
N GLY A 65 0.87 15.73 -1.46
CA GLY A 65 2.08 15.63 -0.65
C GLY A 65 1.83 15.02 0.74
N ASP A 66 0.70 15.35 1.38
CA ASP A 66 0.30 14.75 2.66
C ASP A 66 -0.01 13.25 2.53
N ILE A 67 -0.73 12.85 1.48
CA ILE A 67 -0.99 11.44 1.18
C ILE A 67 0.33 10.69 0.95
N LEU A 68 1.21 11.23 0.10
CA LEU A 68 2.53 10.64 -0.19
C LEU A 68 3.31 10.39 1.11
N ARG A 69 3.43 11.41 1.97
CA ARG A 69 4.14 11.29 3.25
C ARG A 69 3.46 10.28 4.17
N THR A 70 2.14 10.26 4.23
CA THR A 70 1.40 9.41 5.17
C THR A 70 1.52 7.94 4.80
N LEU A 71 1.31 7.61 3.52
CA LEU A 71 1.45 6.23 3.04
C LEU A 71 2.89 5.73 3.12
N ALA A 72 3.86 6.57 2.74
CA ALA A 72 5.29 6.23 2.88
C ALA A 72 5.65 5.92 4.34
N ARG A 73 5.21 6.76 5.29
CA ARG A 73 5.46 6.56 6.72
C ARG A 73 4.78 5.31 7.26
N SER A 74 3.54 5.02 6.84
CA SER A 74 2.85 3.79 7.24
C SER A 74 3.63 2.56 6.79
N LEU A 75 4.00 2.52 5.50
CA LEU A 75 4.74 1.40 4.92
C LEU A 75 6.09 1.17 5.63
N ILE A 76 6.82 2.24 5.92
CA ILE A 76 8.07 2.19 6.67
C ILE A 76 7.86 1.62 8.08
N LEU A 77 6.79 2.01 8.76
CA LEU A 77 6.46 1.51 10.11
C LEU A 77 6.10 0.02 10.07
N ASP A 78 5.32 -0.42 9.09
CA ASP A 78 4.89 -1.81 8.97
C ASP A 78 6.09 -2.74 8.71
N ILE A 79 7.00 -2.36 7.82
CA ILE A 79 8.27 -3.07 7.59
C ILE A 79 9.15 -3.08 8.85
N SER A 80 9.26 -1.93 9.53
CA SER A 80 10.09 -1.83 10.74
C SER A 80 9.60 -2.75 11.84
N ARG A 81 8.28 -2.80 12.11
CA ARG A 81 7.70 -3.66 13.15
C ARG A 81 7.99 -5.14 12.91
N LEU A 82 7.88 -5.59 11.66
CA LEU A 82 8.16 -6.98 11.28
C LEU A 82 9.63 -7.38 11.52
N THR A 83 10.56 -6.43 11.49
CA THR A 83 12.02 -6.65 11.57
C THR A 83 12.68 -6.05 12.80
N ASP A 84 11.90 -5.45 13.70
CA ASP A 84 12.41 -4.91 14.95
C ASP A 84 12.84 -6.03 15.91
N PRO A 85 13.74 -5.76 16.86
CA PRO A 85 14.14 -6.74 17.85
C PRO A 85 12.91 -7.32 18.61
N PRO A 86 12.99 -8.59 19.06
CA PRO A 86 11.85 -9.31 19.65
C PRO A 86 11.37 -8.76 21.00
N GLY A 87 12.05 -7.75 21.55
CA GLY A 87 11.54 -7.00 22.69
C GLY A 87 12.05 -5.57 22.77
N SER A 88 11.26 -4.74 23.44
CA SER A 88 11.65 -3.41 23.90
C SER A 88 11.25 -3.26 25.37
N GLY A 89 12.25 -3.16 26.25
CA GLY A 89 12.03 -3.21 27.70
C GLY A 89 11.41 -4.55 28.14
N GLN A 90 10.22 -4.52 28.73
CA GLN A 90 9.50 -5.72 29.21
C GLN A 90 8.46 -6.27 28.22
N ARG A 91 8.29 -5.64 27.05
CA ARG A 91 7.29 -6.06 26.06
C ARG A 91 7.90 -6.96 25.00
N ARG A 92 7.17 -8.01 24.61
CA ARG A 92 7.49 -8.87 23.46
C ARG A 92 6.87 -8.28 22.19
N ASN A 93 7.66 -8.19 21.13
CA ASN A 93 7.22 -7.68 19.84
C ASN A 93 6.82 -8.84 18.92
N ILE A 94 5.87 -8.59 18.03
CA ILE A 94 5.54 -9.47 16.92
C ILE A 94 6.56 -9.19 15.82
N THR A 95 7.55 -10.09 15.66
CA THR A 95 8.63 -9.94 14.69
C THR A 95 9.11 -11.31 14.19
N ILE A 96 9.65 -11.35 12.97
CA ILE A 96 10.33 -12.53 12.42
C ILE A 96 11.49 -13.01 13.30
N HIS A 97 12.08 -12.12 14.10
CA HIS A 97 13.17 -12.45 15.04
C HIS A 97 12.74 -13.36 16.20
N ALA A 98 11.44 -13.50 16.44
CA ALA A 98 10.91 -14.43 17.44
C ALA A 98 10.79 -15.88 16.90
N ILE A 99 10.79 -16.09 15.59
CA ILE A 99 10.63 -17.42 14.98
C ILE A 99 11.72 -18.42 15.42
N PRO A 100 13.03 -18.07 15.44
CA PRO A 100 14.10 -19.02 15.75
C PRO A 100 13.95 -19.74 17.10
N THR A 101 13.34 -19.11 18.11
CA THR A 101 13.13 -19.75 19.42
C THR A 101 12.08 -20.84 19.38
N HIS A 102 11.10 -20.76 18.46
CA HIS A 102 10.04 -21.75 18.32
C HIS A 102 10.44 -22.95 17.45
N ILE A 103 11.43 -22.78 16.57
CA ILE A 103 11.91 -23.84 15.65
C ILE A 103 13.28 -24.41 16.06
N ALA A 104 13.72 -24.18 17.31
CA ALA A 104 15.06 -24.57 17.77
C ALA A 104 15.36 -26.08 17.62
N GLY A 105 14.33 -26.94 17.64
CA GLY A 105 14.46 -28.38 17.39
C GLY A 105 14.66 -28.78 15.92
N HIS A 106 14.38 -27.88 14.97
CA HIS A 106 14.49 -28.14 13.53
C HIS A 106 15.79 -27.57 12.97
N VAL A 107 16.91 -28.27 13.15
CA VAL A 107 18.27 -27.74 12.89
C VAL A 107 18.46 -27.15 11.49
N LEU A 108 17.98 -27.84 10.43
CA LEU A 108 18.14 -27.37 9.05
C LEU A 108 17.27 -26.13 8.79
N LEU A 109 15.99 -26.18 9.15
CA LEU A 109 15.05 -25.07 9.02
C LEU A 109 15.52 -23.84 9.83
N LEU A 110 16.04 -24.05 11.04
CA LEU A 110 16.59 -22.98 11.87
C LEU A 110 17.75 -22.26 11.19
N ARG A 111 18.66 -23.01 10.56
CA ARG A 111 19.79 -22.44 9.82
C ARG A 111 19.30 -21.62 8.62
N GLU A 112 18.37 -22.16 7.86
CA GLU A 112 17.77 -21.50 6.70
C GLU A 112 17.05 -20.20 7.11
N VAL A 113 16.14 -20.30 8.08
CA VAL A 113 15.36 -19.16 8.60
C VAL A 113 16.28 -18.06 9.13
N LYS A 114 17.36 -18.39 9.84
CA LYS A 114 18.34 -17.37 10.28
C LYS A 114 18.98 -16.65 9.10
N GLY A 115 19.41 -17.37 8.07
CA GLY A 115 19.96 -16.74 6.86
C GLY A 115 18.95 -15.85 6.14
N LEU A 116 17.67 -16.25 6.09
CA LEU A 116 16.61 -15.44 5.51
C LEU A 116 16.31 -14.19 6.36
N ILE A 117 16.37 -14.30 7.69
CA ILE A 117 16.23 -13.16 8.62
C ILE A 117 17.38 -12.17 8.40
N ASP A 118 18.63 -12.63 8.25
CA ASP A 118 19.77 -11.75 7.98
C ASP A 118 19.54 -10.94 6.69
N VAL A 119 19.06 -11.59 5.62
CA VAL A 119 18.70 -10.91 4.36
C VAL A 119 17.56 -9.92 4.58
N ALA A 120 16.50 -10.30 5.30
CA ALA A 120 15.38 -9.40 5.59
C ALA A 120 15.81 -8.18 6.41
N ASP A 121 16.72 -8.34 7.37
CA ASP A 121 17.29 -7.25 8.17
C ASP A 121 18.11 -6.28 7.32
N ASP A 122 18.97 -6.80 6.45
CA ASP A 122 19.76 -5.99 5.52
C ASP A 122 18.84 -5.15 4.64
N LYS A 123 17.81 -5.78 4.06
CA LYS A 123 16.82 -5.09 3.23
C LYS A 123 15.96 -4.12 4.00
N ALA A 124 15.57 -4.40 5.24
CA ALA A 124 14.73 -3.52 6.07
C ALA A 124 15.50 -2.38 6.76
N THR A 125 16.84 -2.35 6.65
CA THR A 125 17.67 -1.31 7.29
C THR A 125 17.30 0.11 6.84
N PHE A 126 16.85 0.30 5.59
CA PHE A 126 16.36 1.61 5.15
C PHE A 126 15.13 2.05 5.96
N ALA A 127 14.18 1.15 6.20
CA ALA A 127 12.93 1.46 6.88
C ALA A 127 13.21 1.86 8.34
N ARG A 128 14.05 1.10 9.05
CA ARG A 128 14.49 1.43 10.41
C ARG A 128 15.20 2.78 10.46
N THR A 129 16.11 3.04 9.51
CA THR A 129 16.82 4.31 9.41
C THR A 129 15.87 5.48 9.17
N MET A 130 14.90 5.32 8.28
CA MET A 130 13.91 6.36 7.98
C MET A 130 12.98 6.61 9.16
N ARG A 131 12.51 5.55 9.85
CA ARG A 131 11.73 5.68 11.08
C ARG A 131 12.50 6.48 12.12
N ASP A 132 13.75 6.12 12.39
CA ASP A 132 14.53 6.75 13.45
C ASP A 132 14.77 8.24 13.13
N LYS A 133 15.06 8.58 11.87
CA LYS A 133 15.37 9.96 11.45
C LYS A 133 14.17 10.86 11.20
N GLN A 134 13.02 10.31 10.79
CA GLN A 134 11.88 11.10 10.31
C GLN A 134 10.61 10.95 11.15
N LEU A 135 10.51 9.89 11.96
CA LEU A 135 9.33 9.58 12.76
C LEU A 135 9.61 9.63 14.27
N ALA A 136 10.72 9.04 14.71
CA ALA A 136 11.07 8.96 16.12
C ALA A 136 11.86 10.17 16.61
N HIS A 137 12.79 10.67 15.77
CA HIS A 137 13.58 11.85 16.07
C HIS A 137 13.36 12.92 15.01
N ARG A 138 13.30 14.18 15.43
CA ARG A 138 13.33 15.32 14.50
C ARG A 138 14.80 15.65 14.28
N ASP A 139 15.46 14.84 13.47
CA ASP A 139 16.88 15.00 13.18
C ASP A 139 17.16 16.43 12.67
N LEU A 140 18.14 17.10 13.26
CA LEU A 140 18.41 18.51 12.99
C LEU A 140 18.85 18.72 11.53
N LEU A 141 19.64 17.82 10.97
CA LEU A 141 20.11 17.93 9.59
C LEU A 141 18.96 17.70 8.60
N GLU A 142 18.05 16.75 8.86
CA GLU A 142 16.83 16.58 8.06
C GLU A 142 15.85 17.77 8.23
N ALA A 143 15.81 18.41 9.39
CA ALA A 143 14.97 19.59 9.62
C ALA A 143 15.51 20.84 8.91
N GLU A 144 16.84 21.00 8.85
CA GLU A 144 17.52 22.10 8.15
C GLU A 144 17.56 21.90 6.63
N TYR A 145 17.66 20.66 6.17
CA TYR A 145 17.73 20.29 4.76
C TYR A 145 16.72 19.18 4.42
N PRO A 146 15.42 19.49 4.41
CA PRO A 146 14.39 18.50 4.17
C PRO A 146 14.54 17.91 2.77
N ARG A 147 14.95 16.64 2.72
CA ARG A 147 14.86 15.86 1.47
C ARG A 147 13.40 15.53 1.23
N GLY A 148 12.92 15.84 0.03
CA GLY A 148 11.58 15.41 -0.39
C GLY A 148 11.45 13.88 -0.29
N VAL A 149 10.24 13.39 -0.03
CA VAL A 149 9.96 11.95 -0.06
C VAL A 149 10.14 11.46 -1.50
N ASN A 150 11.15 10.61 -1.72
CA ASN A 150 11.38 9.98 -3.01
C ASN A 150 10.56 8.69 -3.11
N ALA A 151 9.38 8.78 -3.73
CA ALA A 151 8.46 7.65 -3.84
C ALA A 151 9.07 6.42 -4.54
N SER A 152 9.82 6.63 -5.62
CA SER A 152 10.44 5.54 -6.39
C SER A 152 11.48 4.78 -5.57
N GLU A 153 12.33 5.49 -4.82
CA GLU A 153 13.31 4.86 -3.96
C GLU A 153 12.64 4.05 -2.83
N ILE A 154 11.57 4.60 -2.24
CA ILE A 154 10.80 3.92 -1.20
C ILE A 154 10.14 2.67 -1.75
N LEU A 155 9.53 2.74 -2.94
CA LEU A 155 8.91 1.58 -3.59
C LEU A 155 9.92 0.46 -3.81
N THR A 156 11.04 0.73 -4.47
CA THR A 156 12.06 -0.29 -4.73
C THR A 156 12.54 -0.95 -3.45
N LYS A 157 12.88 -0.14 -2.42
CA LYS A 157 13.39 -0.69 -1.16
C LYS A 157 12.33 -1.41 -0.34
N ALA A 158 11.09 -0.93 -0.36
CA ALA A 158 9.97 -1.56 0.34
C ALA A 158 9.62 -2.92 -0.28
N ASP A 159 9.58 -3.03 -1.60
CA ASP A 159 9.34 -4.28 -2.31
C ASP A 159 10.39 -5.33 -1.92
N GLU A 160 11.68 -4.97 -2.00
CA GLU A 160 12.78 -5.85 -1.62
C GLU A 160 12.68 -6.33 -0.15
N ALA A 161 12.33 -5.45 0.78
CA ALA A 161 12.18 -5.79 2.19
C ALA A 161 10.96 -6.67 2.45
N ILE A 162 9.80 -6.36 1.84
CA ILE A 162 8.56 -7.12 2.02
C ILE A 162 8.70 -8.53 1.43
N SER A 163 9.32 -8.68 0.26
CA SER A 163 9.60 -9.99 -0.32
C SER A 163 10.64 -10.79 0.49
N ALA A 164 11.65 -10.13 1.07
CA ALA A 164 12.59 -10.81 1.96
C ALA A 164 11.91 -11.32 3.24
N ILE A 165 11.02 -10.53 3.85
CA ILE A 165 10.20 -10.95 4.99
C ILE A 165 9.27 -12.11 4.59
N HIS A 166 8.65 -12.04 3.42
CA HIS A 166 7.85 -13.15 2.88
C HIS A 166 8.65 -14.44 2.82
N GLY A 167 9.90 -14.38 2.34
CA GLY A 167 10.80 -15.54 2.27
C GLY A 167 10.94 -16.28 3.60
N VAL A 168 11.06 -15.54 4.72
CA VAL A 168 11.12 -16.12 6.07
C VAL A 168 9.81 -16.86 6.41
N LEU A 169 8.66 -16.22 6.17
CA LEU A 169 7.35 -16.79 6.47
C LEU A 169 7.04 -18.01 5.59
N ALA A 170 7.37 -17.92 4.29
CA ALA A 170 7.19 -18.98 3.32
C ALA A 170 8.04 -20.22 3.65
N ALA A 171 9.28 -20.06 4.10
CA ALA A 171 10.12 -21.19 4.52
C ALA A 171 9.49 -21.96 5.70
N VAL A 172 8.97 -21.24 6.70
CA VAL A 172 8.25 -21.85 7.84
C VAL A 172 6.93 -22.48 7.37
N GLY A 173 6.17 -21.79 6.53
CA GLY A 173 4.90 -22.27 5.98
C GLY A 173 5.05 -23.55 5.19
N HIS A 174 6.05 -23.61 4.33
CA HIS A 174 6.36 -24.81 3.56
C HIS A 174 6.78 -25.96 4.48
N ALA A 175 7.72 -25.71 5.40
CA ALA A 175 8.29 -26.77 6.23
C ALA A 175 7.34 -27.32 7.31
N LEU A 176 6.48 -26.49 7.90
CA LEU A 176 5.70 -26.84 9.08
C LEU A 176 4.18 -26.81 8.88
N LEU A 177 3.69 -26.16 7.83
CA LEU A 177 2.25 -26.04 7.56
C LEU A 177 1.78 -26.77 6.30
N ASP A 178 2.72 -27.29 5.49
CA ASP A 178 2.47 -27.86 4.16
C ASP A 178 1.72 -26.84 3.27
N SER A 179 2.20 -25.58 3.32
CA SER A 179 1.54 -24.45 2.66
C SER A 179 2.54 -23.68 1.80
N ASP A 180 2.23 -23.60 0.51
CA ASP A 180 2.94 -22.71 -0.42
C ASP A 180 2.33 -21.31 -0.35
N MET A 181 3.03 -20.43 0.35
CA MET A 181 2.63 -19.03 0.52
C MET A 181 3.02 -18.23 -0.74
N MET A 182 2.03 -17.54 -1.31
CA MET A 182 2.27 -16.65 -2.45
C MET A 182 2.81 -15.30 -1.96
N ASP A 183 3.84 -14.77 -2.63
CA ASP A 183 4.40 -13.42 -2.40
C ASP A 183 3.51 -12.30 -3.00
N ASP A 184 2.23 -12.62 -3.19
CA ASP A 184 1.25 -11.71 -3.74
C ASP A 184 -0.13 -11.89 -3.11
N ILE A 185 -0.88 -10.80 -3.09
CA ILE A 185 -2.20 -10.72 -2.47
C ILE A 185 -3.23 -10.33 -3.51
N VAL A 186 -4.33 -11.09 -3.54
CA VAL A 186 -5.51 -10.73 -4.33
C VAL A 186 -6.07 -9.42 -3.77
N TYR A 187 -6.00 -8.39 -4.60
CA TYR A 187 -6.40 -7.04 -4.23
C TYR A 187 -7.22 -6.44 -5.37
N GLU A 188 -8.32 -5.78 -5.01
CA GLU A 188 -9.11 -4.99 -5.94
C GLU A 188 -8.49 -3.60 -6.05
N PRO A 189 -8.09 -3.12 -7.25
CA PRO A 189 -7.47 -1.81 -7.43
C PRO A 189 -8.33 -0.65 -6.90
N ARG A 190 -7.98 -0.08 -5.73
CA ARG A 190 -8.72 1.03 -5.10
C ARG A 190 -8.19 2.39 -5.52
N ALA A 191 -6.89 2.62 -5.31
CA ALA A 191 -6.24 3.87 -5.63
C ALA A 191 -6.24 4.12 -7.15
N ARG A 192 -5.99 3.08 -7.95
CA ARG A 192 -6.09 3.17 -9.40
C ARG A 192 -7.49 3.51 -9.89
N ALA A 193 -8.53 2.99 -9.25
CA ALA A 193 -9.91 3.34 -9.61
C ALA A 193 -10.18 4.83 -9.35
N LEU A 194 -9.61 5.42 -8.29
CA LEU A 194 -9.72 6.85 -8.01
C LEU A 194 -9.02 7.70 -9.08
N THR A 195 -7.79 7.36 -9.46
CA THR A 195 -7.03 8.14 -10.45
C THR A 195 -7.72 8.12 -11.81
N VAL A 196 -8.19 6.96 -12.27
CA VAL A 196 -8.96 6.83 -13.52
C VAL A 196 -10.25 7.66 -13.51
N ARG A 197 -10.95 7.71 -12.36
CA ARG A 197 -12.16 8.53 -12.20
C ARG A 197 -11.85 10.02 -12.28
N ILE A 198 -10.77 10.47 -11.63
CA ILE A 198 -10.32 11.86 -11.69
C ILE A 198 -9.96 12.25 -13.13
N GLU A 199 -9.17 11.44 -13.82
CA GLU A 199 -8.79 11.70 -15.22
C GLU A 199 -10.00 11.80 -16.13
N THR A 200 -10.97 10.89 -15.96
CA THR A 200 -12.22 10.93 -16.73
C THR A 200 -12.98 12.24 -16.49
N LEU A 201 -13.03 12.73 -15.26
CA LEU A 201 -13.65 14.02 -14.93
C LEU A 201 -12.90 15.20 -15.54
N ILE A 202 -11.56 15.19 -15.50
CA ILE A 202 -10.73 16.23 -16.11
C ILE A 202 -10.95 16.28 -17.61
N GLU A 203 -10.92 15.14 -18.30
CA GLU A 203 -11.16 15.06 -19.74
C GLU A 203 -12.57 15.52 -20.10
N LEU A 204 -13.58 15.15 -19.28
CA LEU A 204 -14.94 15.63 -19.47
C LEU A 204 -15.05 17.15 -19.27
N ALA A 205 -14.40 17.72 -18.25
CA ALA A 205 -14.39 19.15 -18.01
C ALA A 205 -13.72 19.90 -19.17
N ARG A 206 -12.52 19.46 -19.60
CA ARG A 206 -11.82 19.99 -20.79
C ARG A 206 -12.69 19.93 -22.02
N PHE A 207 -13.39 18.83 -22.22
CA PHE A 207 -14.30 18.67 -23.31
C PHE A 207 -15.48 19.65 -23.24
N VAL A 208 -16.16 19.76 -22.09
CA VAL A 208 -17.26 20.72 -21.91
C VAL A 208 -16.78 22.16 -22.14
N ASP A 209 -15.58 22.50 -21.69
CA ASP A 209 -14.98 23.82 -21.92
C ASP A 209 -14.58 24.02 -23.40
N SER A 210 -14.14 22.97 -24.10
CA SER A 210 -13.87 23.00 -25.56
C SER A 210 -15.17 23.06 -26.41
N ARG A 211 -16.31 22.65 -25.84
CA ARG A 211 -17.65 22.61 -26.48
C ARG A 211 -18.37 23.94 -26.52
N ILE A 212 -17.66 25.05 -26.38
CA ILE A 212 -18.08 26.33 -26.97
C ILE A 212 -18.09 26.24 -28.52
N GLN A 213 -17.70 25.10 -29.15
CA GLN A 213 -18.00 24.83 -30.57
C GLN A 213 -18.76 23.51 -30.83
N PRO A 214 -19.83 23.49 -31.66
CA PRO A 214 -20.98 22.59 -31.47
C PRO A 214 -21.03 21.33 -32.37
N LYS A 215 -19.90 20.73 -32.81
CA LYS A 215 -19.95 19.66 -33.84
C LYS A 215 -19.05 18.42 -33.66
N ASP A 216 -18.45 18.17 -32.51
CA ASP A 216 -17.52 17.04 -32.35
C ASP A 216 -18.23 15.69 -32.05
N THR A 217 -18.00 14.67 -32.87
CA THR A 217 -18.58 13.31 -32.76
C THR A 217 -17.97 12.47 -31.63
N ARG A 218 -16.84 12.87 -31.04
CA ARG A 218 -16.30 12.26 -29.81
C ARG A 218 -17.18 12.54 -28.57
N ALA A 219 -18.23 13.36 -28.76
CA ALA A 219 -19.40 13.57 -27.91
C ALA A 219 -19.78 12.40 -27.02
N SER A 220 -20.20 11.37 -27.72
CA SER A 220 -21.07 10.36 -27.16
C SER A 220 -20.25 9.36 -26.37
N SER A 221 -19.02 9.07 -26.79
CA SER A 221 -18.12 8.16 -26.09
C SER A 221 -17.71 8.66 -24.71
N TYR A 222 -17.45 9.96 -24.54
CA TYR A 222 -17.09 10.52 -23.22
C TYR A 222 -18.29 10.61 -22.27
N ILE A 223 -19.46 10.98 -22.79
CA ILE A 223 -20.70 11.01 -22.00
C ILE A 223 -21.12 9.58 -21.61
N GLU A 224 -20.98 8.62 -22.51
CA GLU A 224 -21.26 7.21 -22.24
C GLU A 224 -20.28 6.63 -21.21
N ALA A 225 -18.98 6.95 -21.33
CA ALA A 225 -17.98 6.60 -20.33
C ALA A 225 -18.31 7.21 -18.96
N PHE A 226 -18.64 8.50 -18.90
CA PHE A 226 -19.05 9.20 -17.67
C PHE A 226 -20.30 8.55 -17.05
N ASN A 227 -21.34 8.30 -17.84
CA ASN A 227 -22.57 7.68 -17.34
C ASN A 227 -22.31 6.30 -16.76
N LYS A 228 -21.46 5.51 -17.41
CA LYS A 228 -21.07 4.18 -16.94
C LYS A 228 -20.22 4.25 -15.67
N LEU A 229 -19.32 5.23 -15.57
CA LEU A 229 -18.39 5.37 -14.44
C LEU A 229 -19.08 5.89 -13.17
N PHE A 230 -20.05 6.79 -13.32
CA PHE A 230 -20.78 7.43 -12.22
C PHE A 230 -22.20 6.88 -12.04
N ASN A 231 -22.55 5.82 -12.77
CA ASN A 231 -23.86 5.18 -12.73
C ASN A 231 -25.03 6.16 -12.97
N VAL A 232 -24.83 7.10 -13.90
CA VAL A 232 -25.80 8.15 -14.23
C VAL A 232 -26.92 7.57 -15.11
N PRO A 233 -28.20 7.85 -14.81
CA PRO A 233 -29.32 7.37 -15.60
C PRO A 233 -29.23 7.76 -17.09
N PRO A 234 -29.71 6.91 -18.02
CA PRO A 234 -29.80 7.24 -19.44
C PRO A 234 -30.60 8.52 -19.66
N GLY A 235 -30.05 9.46 -20.43
CA GLY A 235 -30.69 10.75 -20.74
C GLY A 235 -30.26 11.91 -19.84
N GLU A 236 -29.63 11.65 -18.68
CA GLU A 236 -29.21 12.70 -17.74
C GLU A 236 -27.73 13.10 -17.88
N GLY A 237 -26.95 12.35 -18.65
CA GLY A 237 -25.50 12.51 -18.74
C GLY A 237 -25.00 13.91 -19.10
N MET A 238 -25.71 14.62 -19.98
CA MET A 238 -25.29 15.98 -20.39
C MET A 238 -25.56 17.03 -19.31
N ALA A 239 -26.64 16.87 -18.53
CA ALA A 239 -26.95 17.75 -17.40
C ALA A 239 -25.96 17.49 -16.25
N ALA A 240 -25.71 16.21 -15.93
CA ALA A 240 -24.72 15.80 -14.95
C ALA A 240 -23.30 16.27 -15.31
N ALA A 241 -22.90 16.15 -16.58
CA ALA A 241 -21.61 16.65 -17.08
C ALA A 241 -21.48 18.19 -16.94
N ARG A 242 -22.55 18.95 -17.21
CA ARG A 242 -22.56 20.42 -17.05
C ARG A 242 -22.47 20.84 -15.59
N ILE A 243 -23.17 20.14 -14.68
CA ILE A 243 -23.07 20.37 -13.24
C ILE A 243 -21.66 20.05 -12.76
N ALA A 244 -21.08 18.91 -13.17
CA ALA A 244 -19.71 18.55 -12.82
C ALA A 244 -18.69 19.59 -13.31
N ALA A 245 -18.82 20.09 -14.55
CA ALA A 245 -17.96 21.15 -15.07
C ALA A 245 -18.14 22.50 -14.33
N HIS A 246 -19.36 22.84 -13.91
CA HIS A 246 -19.61 24.02 -13.09
C HIS A 246 -18.98 23.92 -11.71
N LEU A 247 -19.17 22.79 -11.02
CA LEU A 247 -18.56 22.50 -9.72
C LEU A 247 -17.02 22.46 -9.81
N TRP A 248 -16.46 21.95 -10.89
CA TRP A 248 -15.02 21.97 -11.16
C TRP A 248 -14.47 23.40 -11.23
N ARG A 249 -15.16 24.31 -11.92
CA ARG A 249 -14.77 25.73 -11.99
C ARG A 249 -14.88 26.44 -10.65
N GLU A 250 -15.88 26.13 -9.85
CA GLU A 250 -16.03 26.68 -8.50
C GLU A 250 -14.92 26.17 -7.57
N ALA A 251 -14.55 24.89 -7.65
CA ALA A 251 -13.45 24.30 -6.89
C ALA A 251 -12.09 24.94 -7.23
N GLY A 252 -11.80 25.18 -8.52
CA GLY A 252 -10.55 25.85 -8.94
C GLY A 252 -10.48 27.35 -8.60
N ARG A 253 -11.58 28.00 -8.20
CA ARG A 253 -11.55 29.38 -7.69
C ARG A 253 -11.17 29.46 -6.22
N LEU A 254 -11.29 28.37 -5.47
CA LEU A 254 -10.89 28.32 -4.05
C LEU A 254 -9.36 28.40 -3.87
N ASP A 255 -8.57 28.15 -4.92
CA ASP A 255 -7.11 28.30 -4.92
C ASP A 255 -6.63 29.76 -5.10
N SER A 256 -7.54 30.74 -5.18
CA SER A 256 -7.23 32.16 -5.40
C SER A 256 -7.52 33.08 -4.20
N VAL A 257 -7.67 32.51 -3.00
CA VAL A 257 -7.80 33.23 -1.72
C VAL A 257 -6.70 32.76 -0.77
#